data_AF-A0A2V8M9Y3-F1
#
_entry.id   AF-A0A2V8M9Y3-F1
#
_cell.length_a   1.000
_cell.length_b   1.000
_cell.length_c   1.000
_cell.angle_alpha   90.00
_cell.angle_beta   90.00
_cell.angle_gamma   90.00
#
_symmetry.space_group_name_H-M   'P 1'
#
loop_
_entity.id
_entity.type
_entity.pdbx_description
1 polymer ?
#
loop_
_entity_poly.entity_id
_entity_poly.type
_entity_poly.pdbx_seq_one_letter_code
_entity_poly.pdbx_strand_id
1 'polypeptide(L)' 'EILQKIGGNWFQTARSAVLAVPSAIIPQQTNYLIDPNHVDFKRIRVNKPEFFEFDPRMWK' A
#
# COMPACT_ATOMS: atom_id res chain seq x y z
N GLU A 1 -15.11 10.53 -0.60
CA GLU A 1 -15.16 10.50 0.89
C GLU A 1 -15.27 9.11 1.51
N ILE A 2 -16.06 8.17 0.98
CA ILE A 2 -16.28 6.85 1.62
C ILE A 2 -14.99 6.04 1.78
N LEU A 3 -14.19 5.88 0.72
CA LEU A 3 -12.94 5.11 0.77
C LEU A 3 -11.94 5.69 1.78
N GLN A 4 -11.85 7.02 1.87
CA GLN A 4 -11.01 7.69 2.85
C GLN A 4 -11.47 7.42 4.27
N LYS A 5 -12.79 7.39 4.55
CA LYS A 5 -13.33 7.04 5.87
C LYS A 5 -13.03 5.59 6.24
N ILE A 6 -13.15 4.66 5.30
CA ILE A 6 -12.82 3.24 5.52
C ILE A 6 -11.32 3.08 5.83
N GLY A 7 -10.45 3.66 5.01
CA GLY A 7 -8.99 3.61 5.22
C GLY A 7 -8.57 4.33 6.50
N GLY A 8 -9.16 5.49 6.79
CA GLY A 8 -8.92 6.25 8.00
C GLY A 8 -9.33 5.50 9.26
N ASN A 9 -10.50 4.83 9.25
CA ASN A 9 -10.92 4.00 10.38
C ASN A 9 -9.98 2.79 10.57
N TRP A 10 -9.58 2.11 9.48
CA TRP A 10 -8.61 1.02 9.54
C TRP A 10 -7.28 1.48 10.19
N PHE A 11 -6.76 2.64 9.79
CA PHE A 11 -5.52 3.21 10.31
C PHE A 11 -5.64 3.64 11.78
N GLN A 12 -6.67 4.42 12.12
CA GLN A 12 -6.89 4.94 13.49
C GLN A 12 -7.13 3.84 14.51
N THR A 13 -7.75 2.73 14.11
CA THR A 13 -8.01 1.58 14.99
C THR A 13 -6.85 0.60 15.05
N ALA A 14 -5.74 0.86 14.34
CA ALA A 14 -4.59 -0.04 14.22
C ALA A 14 -5.03 -1.49 13.97
N ARG A 15 -5.99 -1.69 13.05
CA ARG A 15 -6.69 -2.98 12.89
C ARG A 15 -5.78 -4.10 12.37
N SER A 16 -4.81 -3.76 11.54
CA SER A 16 -3.78 -4.67 11.01
C SER A 16 -2.60 -3.87 10.46
N ALA A 17 -1.40 -4.47 10.38
CA ALA A 17 -0.23 -3.80 9.79
C ALA A 17 -0.36 -3.57 8.27
N VAL A 18 -1.18 -4.38 7.59
CA VAL A 18 -1.40 -4.32 6.14
C VAL A 18 -2.89 -4.41 5.84
N LEU A 19 -3.36 -3.63 4.87
CA LEU A 19 -4.69 -3.71 4.30
C LEU A 19 -4.59 -3.95 2.78
N ALA A 20 -5.15 -5.06 2.32
CA ALA A 20 -5.32 -5.33 0.90
C ALA A 20 -6.56 -4.60 0.36
N VAL A 21 -6.41 -3.86 -0.72
CA VAL A 21 -7.50 -3.10 -1.37
C VAL A 21 -7.49 -3.34 -2.88
N PRO A 22 -8.66 -3.32 -3.55
CA PRO A 22 -8.70 -3.44 -5.01
C PRO A 22 -7.98 -2.25 -5.66
N SER A 23 -7.26 -2.50 -6.76
CA SER A 23 -6.73 -1.43 -7.60
C SER A 23 -7.88 -0.74 -8.33
N ALA A 24 -7.87 0.60 -8.32
CA ALA A 24 -8.85 1.41 -9.03
C ALA A 24 -8.62 1.42 -10.56
N ILE A 25 -7.41 1.07 -11.01
CA ILE A 25 -7.03 1.10 -12.43
C ILE A 25 -7.22 -0.27 -13.07
N ILE A 26 -6.77 -1.34 -12.39
CA ILE A 26 -6.83 -2.71 -12.91
C ILE A 26 -7.65 -3.55 -11.92
N PRO A 27 -8.94 -3.85 -12.20
CA PRO A 27 -9.85 -4.49 -11.24
C PRO A 27 -9.38 -5.84 -10.69
N GLN A 28 -8.58 -6.58 -11.46
CA GLN A 28 -8.03 -7.88 -11.06
C GLN A 28 -6.79 -7.77 -10.16
N GLN A 29 -6.24 -6.57 -9.97
CA GLN A 29 -5.06 -6.33 -9.16
C GLN A 29 -5.41 -5.78 -7.77
N THR A 30 -4.50 -6.00 -6.83
CA THR A 30 -4.61 -5.59 -5.44
C THR A 30 -3.46 -4.66 -5.09
N ASN A 31 -3.77 -3.54 -4.45
CA ASN A 31 -2.81 -2.66 -3.81
C ASN A 31 -2.77 -2.96 -2.30
N TYR A 32 -1.65 -2.63 -1.65
CA TYR A 32 -1.49 -2.84 -0.23
C TYR A 32 -1.18 -1.51 0.46
N LEU A 33 -1.98 -1.16 1.47
CA LEU A 33 -1.66 -0.09 2.40
C LEU A 33 -0.89 -0.69 3.58
N ILE A 34 0.12 0.01 4.05
CA ILE A 34 0.97 -0.44 5.16
C ILE A 34 0.92 0.63 6.26
N ASP A 35 0.62 0.22 7.48
CA ASP A 35 0.66 1.09 8.67
C ASP A 35 2.01 0.93 9.39
N PRO A 36 2.91 1.93 9.33
CA PRO A 36 4.21 1.87 10.01
C PRO A 36 4.10 1.90 11.54
N ASN A 37 2.98 2.35 12.11
CA ASN A 37 2.80 2.47 13.55
C ASN A 37 2.22 1.19 14.19
N HIS A 38 1.76 0.24 13.39
CA HIS A 38 1.19 -1.00 13.89
C HIS A 38 2.27 -1.89 14.54
N VAL A 39 1.96 -2.54 15.66
CA VAL A 39 2.92 -3.38 16.42
C VAL A 39 3.55 -4.51 15.59
N ASP A 40 2.78 -5.08 14.64
CA ASP A 40 3.24 -6.10 13.71
C ASP A 40 4.05 -5.56 12.51
N PHE A 41 4.17 -4.24 12.31
CA PHE A 41 4.98 -3.67 11.23
C PHE A 41 6.42 -4.19 11.27
N LYS A 42 6.96 -4.43 12.47
CA LYS A 42 8.28 -5.05 12.70
C LYS A 42 8.46 -6.44 12.07
N ARG A 43 7.38 -7.09 11.62
CA ARG A 43 7.42 -8.38 10.91
C ARG A 43 7.63 -8.21 9.42
N ILE A 44 7.36 -7.02 8.87
CA ILE A 44 7.61 -6.68 7.48
C ILE A 44 9.12 -6.56 7.29
N ARG A 45 9.62 -7.08 6.16
CA ARG A 45 11.03 -7.04 5.78
C ARG A 45 11.14 -6.26 4.48
N VAL A 46 11.92 -5.20 4.50
CA VAL A 46 12.28 -4.44 3.30
C VAL A 46 13.50 -5.10 2.70
N ASN A 47 13.35 -5.69 1.51
CA ASN A 47 14.45 -6.29 0.77
C ASN A 47 15.28 -5.21 0.08
N LYS A 48 16.45 -5.59 -0.44
CA LYS A 48 17.24 -4.69 -1.29
C LYS A 48 16.38 -4.25 -2.48
N PRO A 49 16.40 -2.97 -2.86
CA PRO A 49 15.69 -2.52 -4.05
C PRO A 49 16.27 -3.22 -5.29
N GLU A 50 15.39 -3.53 -6.22
CA GLU A 50 15.80 -4.01 -7.55
C GLU A 50 16.11 -2.81 -8.44
N PHE A 51 17.05 -3.00 -9.38
CA PHE A 51 17.33 -1.99 -10.37
C PHE A 51 16.09 -1.80 -11.25
N PHE A 52 15.64 -0.56 -11.36
CA PHE A 52 14.49 -0.19 -12.16
C PHE A 52 14.77 1.15 -12.84
N GLU A 53 14.62 1.18 -14.16
CA GLU A 53 14.68 2.40 -14.96
C GLU A 53 13.35 2.58 -15.66
N PHE A 54 12.82 3.80 -15.61
CA PHE A 54 11.67 4.17 -16.42
C PHE A 54 12.06 4.18 -17.90
N ASP A 55 11.16 3.71 -18.76
CA ASP A 55 11.35 3.82 -20.21
C ASP A 55 11.46 5.31 -20.58
N PRO A 56 12.52 5.74 -21.31
CA PRO A 56 12.73 7.15 -21.67
C PRO A 56 11.55 7.78 -22.42
N ARG A 57 10.67 6.98 -23.02
CA ARG A 57 9.47 7.44 -23.74
C ARG A 57 8.30 7.78 -22.83
N MET A 58 8.34 7.41 -21.54
CA MET A 58 7.22 7.68 -20.62
C MET A 58 7.11 9.14 -20.22
N TRP A 59 8.17 9.93 -20.38
CA TRP A 59 8.16 11.35 -20.01
C TRP A 59 8.26 12.21 -21.27
N LYS A 60 7.40 13.23 -21.34
CA LYS A 60 7.38 14.30 -22.33
C LYS A 60 7.06 15.61 -21.63
#